data_AF-A0A735VU38-F1
#
_entry.id   AF-A0A735VU38-F1
#
_cell.length_a   1.000
_cell.length_b   1.000
_cell.length_c   1.000
_cell.angle_alpha   90.00
_cell.angle_beta   90.00
_cell.angle_gamma   90.00
#
_symmetry.space_group_name_H-M   'P 1'
#
loop_
_entity.id
_entity.type
_entity.pdbx_description
1 polymer ?
#
loop_
_entity_poly.entity_id
_entity_poly.type
_entity_poly.pdbx_seq_one_letter_code
_entity_poly.pdbx_strand_id
1 'polypeptide(L)' 'MRNNRPCFVWRFYSGQNSTCLTTTATSEREARLQLPAVRLVFVARIRVEELHYV' A
#
# COMPACT_ATOMS: atom_id res chain seq x y z
N MET A 1 -1.17 7.38 20.11
CA MET A 1 -1.07 8.22 18.90
C MET A 1 -1.83 7.52 17.76
N ARG A 2 -3.15 7.73 17.67
CA ARG A 2 -3.95 7.18 16.56
C ARG A 2 -3.74 8.13 15.38
N ASN A 3 -2.95 7.71 14.41
CA ASN A 3 -2.53 8.55 13.28
C ASN A 3 -3.77 8.83 12.42
N ASN A 4 -4.40 10.00 12.60
CA ASN A 4 -5.63 10.45 11.93
C ASN A 4 -5.40 10.79 10.44
N ARG A 5 -4.42 10.14 9.81
CA ARG A 5 -4.07 10.34 8.40
C ARG A 5 -4.90 9.34 7.59
N PRO A 6 -5.60 9.76 6.53
CA PRO A 6 -6.29 8.82 5.65
C PRO A 6 -5.25 7.85 5.07
N CYS A 7 -5.35 6.59 5.46
CA CYS A 7 -4.48 5.53 4.95
C CYS A 7 -4.90 5.16 3.53
N PHE A 8 -3.94 4.88 2.67
CA PHE A 8 -4.18 4.31 1.35
C PHE A 8 -3.67 2.87 1.31
N VAL A 9 -4.42 1.98 0.65
CA VAL A 9 -3.88 0.70 0.18
C VAL A 9 -3.12 0.97 -1.11
N TRP A 10 -1.84 0.64 -1.09
CA TRP A 10 -0.94 0.67 -2.22
C TRP A 10 -0.78 -0.73 -2.76
N ARG A 11 -1.00 -0.91 -4.07
CA ARG A 11 -0.80 -2.17 -4.76
C ARG A 11 0.34 -2.05 -5.75
N PHE A 12 1.27 -3.01 -5.67
CA PHE A 12 2.41 -3.13 -6.57
C PHE A 12 2.46 -4.51 -7.18
N TYR A 13 2.87 -4.59 -8.44
CA TYR A 13 3.13 -5.86 -9.12
C TYR A 13 4.63 -6.17 -9.06
N SER A 14 4.96 -7.38 -8.61
CA SER A 14 6.29 -7.95 -8.69
C SER A 14 6.37 -8.88 -9.90
N GLY A 15 7.14 -8.47 -10.91
CA GLY A 15 7.41 -9.34 -12.06
C GLY A 15 8.25 -10.57 -11.70
N GLN A 16 9.12 -10.46 -10.69
CA GLN A 16 9.97 -11.57 -10.24
C GLN A 16 9.14 -12.73 -9.67
N ASN A 17 8.12 -12.39 -8.87
CA ASN A 17 7.28 -13.37 -8.20
C ASN A 17 5.90 -13.52 -8.86
N SER A 18 5.68 -12.85 -10.00
CA SER A 18 4.40 -12.76 -10.72
C SER A 18 3.19 -12.55 -9.81
N THR A 19 3.32 -11.65 -8.83
CA THR A 19 2.33 -11.48 -7.76
C THR A 19 2.10 -10.01 -7.42
N CYS A 20 0.91 -9.72 -6.90
CA CYS A 20 0.53 -8.41 -6.38
C CYS A 20 0.82 -8.32 -4.88
N LEU A 21 1.65 -7.36 -4.49
CA LEU A 21 1.89 -7.00 -3.10
C LEU A 21 1.01 -5.80 -2.74
N THR A 22 0.36 -5.88 -1.59
CA THR A 22 -0.45 -4.78 -1.05
C THR A 22 0.07 -4.36 0.31
N THR A 23 0.13 -3.05 0.55
CA THR A 23 0.42 -2.51 1.87
C THR A 23 -0.38 -1.24 2.13
N THR A 24 -0.51 -0.84 3.39
CA THR A 24 -1.15 0.40 3.81
C THR A 24 -0.11 1.44 4.20
N ALA A 25 -0.18 2.63 3.60
CA ALA A 25 0.73 3.73 3.93
C ALA A 25 0.13 5.08 3.56
N THR A 26 0.68 6.16 4.12
CA THR A 26 0.21 7.52 3.83
C THR A 26 0.82 8.08 2.55
N SER A 27 1.92 7.51 2.08
CA SER A 27 2.60 7.87 0.84
C SER A 27 3.18 6.64 0.13
N GLU A 28 3.49 6.79 -1.17
CA GLU A 28 4.12 5.71 -1.96
C GLU A 28 5.50 5.34 -1.40
N ARG A 29 6.26 6.33 -0.94
CA ARG A 29 7.60 6.13 -0.37
C ARG A 29 7.53 5.24 0.86
N GLU A 30 6.61 5.53 1.79
CA GLU A 30 6.37 4.69 2.96
C GLU A 30 5.92 3.28 2.56
N ALA A 31 5.05 3.16 1.55
CA ALA A 31 4.60 1.87 1.05
C ALA A 31 5.76 1.03 0.51
N ARG A 32 6.66 1.65 -0.27
CA ARG A 32 7.84 0.98 -0.83
C ARG A 32 8.84 0.56 0.24
N LEU A 33 8.98 1.32 1.33
CA LEU A 33 9.85 0.96 2.46
C LEU A 33 9.34 -0.26 3.23
N GLN A 34 8.04 -0.52 3.21
CA GLN A 34 7.43 -1.70 3.85
C GLN A 34 7.50 -2.96 2.99
N LEU A 35 7.81 -2.82 1.70
CA LEU A 35 7.88 -3.94 0.76
C LEU A 35 9.34 -4.34 0.49
N PRO A 36 9.59 -5.57 0.03
CA PRO A 36 10.94 -6.01 -0.33
C PRO A 36 11.55 -5.07 -1.39
N ALA A 37 12.87 -4.88 -1.32
CA ALA A 37 13.64 -4.06 -2.27
C ALA A 37 13.79 -4.72 -3.65
N VAL A 38 12.67 -5.11 -4.25
CA VAL A 38 12.57 -5.71 -5.59
C VAL A 38 11.97 -4.70 -6.57
N ARG A 39 12.12 -4.97 -7.87
CA ARG A 39 11.51 -4.11 -8.90
C ARG A 39 9.99 -4.25 -8.83
N LEU A 40 9.35 -3.24 -8.24
CA LEU A 40 7.90 -3.16 -8.05
C LEU A 40 7.31 -2.09 -8.95
N VAL A 41 6.37 -2.50 -9.79
CA VAL A 41 5.58 -1.61 -10.65
C VAL A 41 4.38 -1.12 -9.86
N PHE A 42 4.16 0.18 -9.81
CA PHE A 42 2.96 0.75 -9.20
C PHE A 42 1.72 0.34 -10.01
N VAL A 43 0.69 -0.16 -9.32
CA VAL A 43 -0.55 -0.62 -9.96
C VAL A 43 -1.72 0.25 -9.57
N ALA A 44 -1.94 0.46 -8.27
CA ALA A 44 -3.10 1.20 -7.79
C ALA A 44 -2.87 1.83 -6.42
N ARG A 45 -3.58 2.93 -6.17
CA ARG A 45 -3.73 3.57 -4.87
C ARG A 45 -5.21 3.67 -4.53
N ILE A 46 -5.64 2.99 -3.47
CA ILE A 46 -7.04 2.90 -3.05
C ILE A 46 -7.17 3.60 -1.71
N ARG A 47 -8.12 4.53 -1.57
CA ARG A 47 -8.39 5.18 -0.28
C ARG A 47 -9.06 4.19 0.65
N VAL A 48 -8.54 4.03 1.86
CA VAL A 48 -9.24 3.28 2.91
C VAL A 48 -10.23 4.23 3.56
N GLU A 49 -11.51 4.02 3.29
CA GLU A 49 -12.56 4.57 4.14
C GLU A 49 -12.58 3.70 5.40
N GLU A 50 -12.53 4.32 6.59
CA GLU A 50 -12.70 3.55 7.83
C GLU A 50 -14.07 2.87 7.73
N LEU A 51 -14.08 1.54 7.61
CA LEU A 51 -15.27 0.72 7.79
C LEU A 51 -15.70 0.91 9.24
N HIS A 52 -16.54 1.90 9.49
CA HIS A 52 -17.33 1.97 10.72
C HIS A 52 -18.29 0.78 10.68
N TYR A 53 -17.92 -0.31 11.34
CA TYR A 53 -18.91 -1.28 11.78
C TYR A 53 -19.82 -0.55 12.78
N VAL A 54 -21.05 -0.30 12.37
CA VAL A 54 -22.14 0.19 13.22
C VAL A 54 -22.68 -0.98 14.05
#